data_AF-A0A933TLJ2-F1
#
_entry.id   AF-A0A933TLJ2-F1
#
_cell.length_a   1.000
_cell.length_b   1.000
_cell.length_c   1.000
_cell.angle_alpha   90.00
_cell.angle_beta   90.00
_cell.angle_gamma   90.00
#
_symmetry.space_group_name_H-M   'P 1'
#
loop_
_entity.id
_entity.type
_entity.pdbx_description
1 polymer ?
#
loop_
_entity_poly.entity_id
_entity_poly.type
_entity_poly.pdbx_seq_one_letter_code
_entity_poly.pdbx_strand_id
1 'polypeptide(L)'
;VLAQGARPLVTQVDTAVSPGGKLTVFAASAPNEITATLEEQGHGMFTYYFLKGLGGEAKDASGTVTPRGLYDYLKPKVQDAASRQNRDQTPVLEGAVDGEIVRFKQ
;
A
#
# COMPACT_ATOMS: atom_id res chain seq x y z
N VAL A 1 -12.67 20.28 24.32
CA VAL A 1 -11.61 19.92 25.29
C VAL A 1 -11.39 18.42 25.21
N LEU A 2 -10.16 17.95 24.99
CA LEU A 2 -9.83 16.52 24.97
C LEU A 2 -9.57 16.06 26.41
N ALA A 3 -10.19 14.96 26.84
CA ALA A 3 -10.08 14.45 28.21
C ALA A 3 -8.67 13.91 28.50
N GLN A 4 -8.21 14.01 29.77
CA GLN A 4 -6.95 13.37 30.18
C GLN A 4 -7.01 11.86 29.92
N GLY A 5 -6.01 11.36 29.19
CA GLY A 5 -5.94 9.96 28.76
C GLY A 5 -6.50 9.66 27.37
N ALA A 6 -7.08 10.64 26.67
CA ALA A 6 -7.48 10.47 25.27
C ALA A 6 -6.24 10.26 24.38
N ARG A 7 -6.05 9.02 23.92
CA ARG A 7 -5.10 8.71 22.85
C ARG A 7 -5.76 9.11 21.52
N PRO A 8 -5.14 9.95 20.68
CA PRO A 8 -5.68 10.24 19.36
C PRO A 8 -5.92 8.93 18.60
N LEU A 9 -7.12 8.74 18.06
CA LEU A 9 -7.43 7.58 17.19
C LEU A 9 -6.56 7.59 15.93
N VAL A 10 -6.14 8.78 15.48
CA VAL A 10 -5.24 8.98 14.36
C VAL A 10 -4.39 10.23 14.67
N THR A 11 -3.10 10.04 14.91
CA THR A 11 -2.15 11.16 14.89
C THR A 11 -1.81 11.41 13.43
N GLN A 12 -2.45 12.39 12.79
CA GLN A 12 -2.01 12.84 11.47
C GLN A 12 -0.73 13.65 11.66
N VAL A 13 0.38 13.13 11.16
CA VAL A 13 1.63 13.86 11.06
C VAL A 13 1.75 14.27 9.60
N ASP A 14 1.79 15.57 9.33
CA ASP A 14 2.17 16.07 8.01
C ASP A 14 3.63 15.68 7.76
N THR A 15 3.83 14.52 7.14
CA THR A 15 5.14 14.14 6.61
C THR A 15 5.36 14.91 5.32
N ALA A 16 5.61 16.23 5.44
CA ALA A 16 6.24 17.02 4.38
C ALA A 16 7.73 16.64 4.21
N VAL A 17 8.04 15.36 4.40
CA VAL A 17 9.32 14.77 4.03
C VAL A 17 9.08 14.24 2.62
N SER A 18 9.30 15.08 1.60
CA SER A 18 9.62 14.50 0.29
C SER A 18 10.80 13.58 0.54
N PRO A 19 10.67 12.27 0.32
CA PRO A 19 11.78 11.35 0.49
C PRO A 19 12.90 11.79 -0.44
N GLY A 20 13.87 12.55 0.07
CA GLY A 20 15.04 12.94 -0.70
C GLY A 20 15.82 11.68 -1.04
N GLY A 21 15.98 11.36 -2.32
CA GLY A 21 16.79 10.24 -2.78
C GLY A 21 16.00 8.99 -3.19
N LYS A 22 16.55 7.80 -2.91
CA LYS A 22 16.08 6.47 -3.40
C LYS A 22 15.04 5.80 -2.48
N LEU A 23 14.26 6.58 -1.73
CA LEU A 23 13.27 6.06 -0.79
C LEU A 23 11.88 6.05 -1.43
N THR A 24 11.25 4.89 -1.43
CA THR A 24 9.85 4.68 -1.84
C THR A 24 9.04 4.25 -0.62
N VAL A 25 7.89 4.89 -0.41
CA VAL A 25 6.97 4.55 0.68
C VAL A 25 5.67 4.00 0.08
N PHE A 26 5.27 2.82 0.53
CA PHE A 26 3.94 2.28 0.29
C PHE A 26 3.17 2.26 1.61
N ALA A 27 2.03 2.95 1.66
CA ALA A 27 1.13 2.91 2.81
C ALA A 27 -0.13 2.09 2.47
N ALA A 28 -0.61 1.35 3.46
CA ALA A 28 -1.72 0.41 3.29
C ALA A 28 -3.08 1.08 3.08
N SER A 29 -3.24 2.31 3.55
CA SER A 29 -4.47 3.10 3.49
C SER A 29 -4.15 4.60 3.54
N ALA A 30 -5.12 5.44 3.18
CA ALA A 30 -5.05 6.87 3.44
C ALA A 30 -5.11 7.16 4.96
N PRO A 31 -4.66 8.34 5.42
CA PRO A 31 -4.58 8.66 6.85
C PRO A 31 -5.90 8.57 7.62
N ASN A 32 -7.04 8.71 6.94
CA ASN A 32 -8.39 8.67 7.53
C ASN A 32 -9.13 7.35 7.27
N GLU A 33 -8.46 6.33 6.73
CA GLU A 33 -9.03 5.02 6.42
C GLU A 33 -8.48 3.95 7.38
N ILE A 34 -9.26 2.89 7.61
CA ILE A 34 -8.88 1.76 8.47
C ILE A 34 -8.46 0.58 7.59
N THR A 35 -7.35 -0.06 7.92
CA THR A 35 -6.90 -1.25 7.21
C THR A 35 -7.72 -2.48 7.59
N ALA A 36 -8.07 -3.30 6.59
CA ALA A 36 -8.81 -4.54 6.78
C ALA A 36 -7.91 -5.77 6.61
N THR A 37 -8.35 -6.88 7.19
CA THR A 37 -7.75 -8.20 7.00
C THR A 37 -8.50 -9.00 5.94
N LEU A 38 -7.78 -9.93 5.33
CA LEU A 38 -8.31 -11.00 4.50
C LEU A 38 -8.17 -12.29 5.32
N GLU A 39 -9.19 -12.58 6.15
CA GLU A 39 -9.12 -13.62 7.20
C GLU A 39 -8.78 -15.00 6.64
N GLU A 40 -9.39 -15.37 5.51
CA GLU A 40 -9.12 -16.62 4.80
C GLU A 40 -7.69 -16.74 4.27
N GLN A 41 -6.97 -15.61 4.14
CA GLN A 41 -5.63 -15.52 3.59
C GLN A 41 -4.56 -15.24 4.65
N GLY A 42 -4.93 -15.10 5.93
CA GLY A 42 -4.01 -14.96 7.06
C GLY A 42 -3.19 -13.65 7.12
N HIS A 43 -3.54 -12.66 6.30
CA HIS A 43 -2.80 -11.41 6.17
C HIS A 43 -3.71 -10.18 6.14
N GLY A 44 -3.14 -9.01 6.42
CA GLY A 44 -3.76 -7.74 6.06
C GLY A 44 -4.01 -7.68 4.54
N MET A 45 -5.14 -7.12 4.12
CA MET A 45 -5.55 -7.08 2.72
C MET A 45 -4.50 -6.44 1.81
N PHE A 46 -3.95 -5.31 2.24
CA PHE A 46 -2.83 -4.67 1.54
C PHE A 46 -1.62 -5.60 1.45
N THR A 47 -1.18 -6.18 2.57
CA THR A 47 0.00 -7.06 2.62
C THR A 47 -0.18 -8.28 1.72
N TYR A 48 -1.37 -8.87 1.68
CA TYR A 48 -1.68 -10.01 0.82
C TYR A 48 -1.42 -9.68 -0.66
N TYR A 49 -2.01 -8.59 -1.16
CA TYR A 49 -1.78 -8.18 -2.54
C TYR A 49 -0.37 -7.65 -2.76
N PHE A 50 0.25 -7.02 -1.77
CA PHE A 50 1.64 -6.56 -1.85
C PHE A 50 2.59 -7.71 -2.12
N LEU A 51 2.47 -8.80 -1.36
CA LEU A 51 3.27 -10.00 -1.54
C LEU A 51 2.99 -10.70 -2.87
N LYS A 52 1.72 -10.76 -3.31
CA LYS A 52 1.37 -11.29 -4.64
C LYS A 52 1.95 -10.48 -5.80
N GLY A 53 1.87 -9.15 -5.70
CA GLY A 53 2.45 -8.24 -6.67
C GLY A 53 3.95 -8.42 -6.78
N LEU A 54 4.65 -8.45 -5.65
CA LEU A 54 6.09 -8.76 -5.57
C LEU A 54 6.43 -10.18 -6.03
N GLY A 55 5.50 -11.12 -5.89
CA GLY A 55 5.58 -12.49 -6.41
C GLY A 55 5.42 -12.60 -7.93
N GLY A 56 5.21 -11.47 -8.63
CA GLY A 56 5.21 -11.39 -10.08
C GLY A 56 3.84 -11.15 -10.69
N GLU A 57 2.77 -11.01 -9.91
CA GLU A 57 1.47 -10.62 -10.46
C GLU A 57 1.45 -9.14 -10.91
N ALA A 58 2.36 -8.31 -10.39
CA ALA A 58 2.53 -6.92 -10.80
C ALA A 58 3.64 -6.72 -11.85
N LYS A 59 4.12 -7.81 -12.47
CA LYS A 59 5.20 -7.72 -13.46
C LYS A 59 4.70 -7.06 -14.74
N ASP A 60 5.55 -6.24 -15.34
CA ASP A 60 5.34 -5.71 -16.69
C ASP A 60 5.73 -6.73 -17.77
N ALA A 61 5.58 -6.34 -19.04
CA ALA A 61 5.95 -7.16 -20.18
C ALA A 61 7.46 -7.50 -20.26
N SER A 62 8.31 -6.74 -19.57
CA SER A 62 9.75 -7.01 -19.46
C SER A 62 10.10 -8.03 -18.38
N GLY A 63 9.10 -8.49 -17.61
CA GLY A 63 9.29 -9.38 -16.46
C GLY A 63 9.80 -8.65 -15.22
N THR A 64 9.51 -7.35 -15.09
CA THR A 64 9.99 -6.52 -13.99
C THR A 64 8.82 -5.95 -13.18
N VAL A 65 8.96 -5.91 -11.86
CA VAL A 65 8.05 -5.18 -10.96
C VAL A 65 8.71 -3.85 -10.62
N THR A 66 8.09 -2.75 -11.02
CA THR A 66 8.51 -1.38 -10.70
C THR A 66 7.66 -0.82 -9.56
N PRO A 67 8.09 0.24 -8.84
CA PRO A 67 7.27 0.86 -7.82
C PRO A 67 5.90 1.30 -8.31
N ARG A 68 5.86 1.95 -9.49
CA ARG A 68 4.60 2.36 -10.13
C ARG A 68 3.75 1.17 -10.54
N GLY A 69 4.33 0.15 -11.18
CA GLY A 69 3.60 -1.04 -11.58
C GLY A 69 3.01 -1.82 -10.41
N LEU A 70 3.75 -1.89 -9.29
CA LEU A 70 3.24 -2.48 -8.06
C LEU A 70 2.07 -1.70 -7.48
N TYR A 71 2.14 -0.36 -7.47
CA TYR A 71 1.03 0.48 -7.00
C TYR A 71 -0.21 0.35 -7.89
N ASP A 72 -0.03 0.36 -9.21
CA ASP A 72 -1.12 0.22 -10.19
C ASP A 72 -1.80 -1.16 -10.08
N TYR A 73 -1.06 -2.19 -9.68
CA TYR A 73 -1.61 -3.50 -9.32
C TYR A 73 -2.37 -3.47 -7.98
N LEU A 74 -1.80 -2.82 -6.96
CA LEU A 74 -2.33 -2.81 -5.60
C LEU A 74 -3.64 -2.04 -5.47
N LYS A 75 -3.68 -0.81 -5.98
CA LYS A 75 -4.79 0.13 -5.77
C LYS A 75 -6.15 -0.48 -6.12
N PRO A 76 -6.41 -1.00 -7.33
CA PRO A 76 -7.71 -1.56 -7.67
C PRO A 76 -8.04 -2.81 -6.86
N LYS A 77 -7.05 -3.66 -6.50
CA LYS A 77 -7.30 -4.90 -5.77
C LYS A 77 -7.66 -4.67 -4.31
N VAL A 78 -6.96 -3.75 -3.65
CA VAL A 78 -7.24 -3.37 -2.26
C VAL A 78 -8.58 -2.65 -2.19
N GLN A 79 -8.87 -1.72 -3.10
CA GLN A 79 -10.16 -1.02 -3.13
C GLN A 79 -11.33 -1.98 -3.39
N ASP A 80 -11.20 -2.90 -4.35
CA ASP A 80 -12.21 -3.92 -4.65
C ASP A 80 -12.47 -4.83 -3.44
N ALA A 81 -11.40 -5.36 -2.82
CA ALA A 81 -11.54 -6.23 -1.65
C ALA A 81 -12.09 -5.49 -0.42
N ALA A 82 -11.74 -4.22 -0.21
CA ALA A 82 -12.30 -3.40 0.87
C ALA A 82 -13.79 -3.11 0.64
N SER A 83 -14.18 -2.80 -0.60
CA SER A 83 -15.57 -2.52 -0.96
C SER A 83 -16.49 -3.71 -0.66
N ARG A 84 -16.02 -4.94 -0.86
CA ARG A 84 -16.75 -6.18 -0.52
C ARG A 84 -17.00 -6.34 0.98
N GLN A 85 -16.21 -5.65 1.81
CA GLN A 85 -16.39 -5.60 3.26
C GLN A 85 -17.12 -4.33 3.72
N ASN A 86 -17.70 -3.55 2.81
CA ASN A 86 -18.32 -2.24 3.09
C ASN A 86 -17.34 -1.26 3.75
N ARG A 87 -16.10 -1.22 3.27
CA ARG A 87 -15.04 -0.34 3.75
C ARG A 87 -14.32 0.33 2.59
N ASP A 88 -13.73 1.48 2.88
CA ASP A 88 -12.78 2.14 2.00
C ASP A 88 -11.36 1.86 2.49
N GLN A 89 -10.49 1.45 1.56
CA GLN A 89 -9.06 1.31 1.80
C GLN A 89 -8.32 1.62 0.50
N THR A 90 -7.57 2.72 0.52
CA THR A 90 -6.87 3.28 -0.63
C THR A 90 -5.38 3.27 -0.35
N PRO A 91 -4.61 2.36 -0.98
CA PRO A 91 -3.16 2.39 -0.87
C PRO A 91 -2.58 3.72 -1.35
N VAL A 92 -1.46 4.13 -0.74
CA VAL A 92 -0.72 5.34 -1.10
C VAL A 92 0.70 4.98 -1.51
N LEU A 93 1.22 5.67 -2.52
CA LEU A 93 2.61 5.60 -2.97
C LEU A 93 3.23 6.99 -2.88
N GLU A 94 4.34 7.12 -2.18
CA GLU A 94 5.10 8.36 -2.03
C GLU A 94 6.60 8.15 -2.26
N GLY A 95 7.32 9.21 -2.61
CA GLY A 95 8.77 9.19 -2.82
C GLY A 95 9.20 8.79 -4.23
N ALA A 96 10.39 8.19 -4.32
CA ALA A 96 10.97 7.77 -5.59
C ALA A 96 10.15 6.64 -6.22
N VAL A 97 9.70 6.85 -7.45
CA VAL A 97 8.95 5.83 -8.21
C VAL A 97 9.73 5.27 -9.39
N ASP A 98 10.92 5.83 -9.63
CA ASP A 98 11.82 5.40 -10.68
C ASP A 98 12.68 4.22 -10.19
N GLY A 99 12.71 3.14 -10.97
CA GLY A 99 13.55 1.98 -10.71
C GLY A 99 12.80 0.65 -10.76
N GLU A 100 13.52 -0.40 -10.36
CA GLU A 100 13.07 -1.78 -10.36
C GLU A 100 13.08 -2.29 -8.92
N ILE A 101 12.01 -2.99 -8.51
CA ILE A 101 11.96 -3.67 -7.22
C ILE A 101 12.42 -5.12 -7.39
N VAL A 102 11.85 -5.82 -8.38
CA VAL A 102 12.16 -7.23 -8.67
C VAL A 102 12.23 -7.45 -10.17
N ARG A 103 13.22 -8.21 -10.63
CA ARG A 103 13.32 -8.69 -12.02
C ARG A 103 13.30 -10.21 -12.03
N PHE A 104 12.34 -10.78 -12.75
CA PHE A 104 12.20 -12.22 -12.92
C PHE A 104 13.10 -12.68 -14.06
N LYS A 105 13.89 -13.73 -13.83
CA LYS A 105 14.65 -14.38 -14.90
C LYS A 105 13.67 -15.19 -15.76
N GLN A 106 13.81 -15.07 -17.08
CA GLN A 106 13.07 -15.89 -18.05
C GLN A 106 13.52 -17.34 -17.99
#